data_AF-A0A931C8T0-F1
#
_entry.id   AF-A0A931C8T0-F1
#
_cell.length_a   1.000
_cell.length_b   1.000
_cell.length_c   1.000
_cell.angle_alpha   90.00
_cell.angle_beta   90.00
_cell.angle_gamma   90.00
#
_symmetry.space_group_name_H-M   'P 1'
#
loop_
_entity.id
_entity.type
_entity.pdbx_description
1 polymer ?
#
loop_
_entity_poly.entity_id
_entity_poly.type
_entity_poly.pdbx_seq_one_letter_code
_entity_poly.pdbx_strand_id
1 'polypeptide(L)'
;MLATVFGAGAVAVLRTAWAVVGFAGVLLQNLTFTAVMATRLALTTTPDPGLWALHDALFVFNGTFLALAMTGLSLAGAGAGLIRPWHSRIGLVAAALQFASAVLGPLVIEDPGPIGLLGLAGWLIWVVWLVAYGVALRSPVSATSHRAG
;
A
#
# COMPACT_ATOMS: atom_id res chain seq x y z
N MET A 1 2.12 10.43 -5.71
CA MET A 1 3.04 11.50 -5.24
C MET A 1 3.16 11.55 -3.71
N LEU A 2 2.10 11.85 -2.95
CA LEU A 2 2.19 11.93 -1.47
C LEU A 2 2.67 10.63 -0.80
N ALA A 3 2.15 9.47 -1.23
CA ALA A 3 2.59 8.17 -0.72
C ALA A 3 4.08 7.90 -0.98
N THR A 4 4.61 8.39 -2.11
CA THR A 4 6.03 8.26 -2.47
C THR A 4 6.91 9.07 -1.53
N VAL A 5 6.54 10.34 -1.27
CA VAL A 5 7.26 11.20 -0.31
C VAL A 5 7.23 10.59 1.08
N PHE A 6 6.07 10.10 1.50
CA PHE A 6 5.92 9.37 2.76
C PHE A 6 6.84 8.14 2.84
N GLY A 7 6.85 7.30 1.81
CA GLY A 7 7.67 6.09 1.78
C GLY A 7 9.17 6.39 1.79
N ALA A 8 9.61 7.42 1.05
CA ALA A 8 10.99 7.91 1.09
C ALA A 8 11.37 8.43 2.49
N GLY A 9 10.46 9.17 3.14
CA GLY A 9 10.64 9.61 4.53
C GLY A 9 10.77 8.44 5.50
N ALA A 10 9.92 7.42 5.38
CA ALA A 10 10.01 6.20 6.19
C ALA A 10 11.34 5.46 5.98
N VAL A 11 11.84 5.34 4.75
CA VAL A 11 13.17 4.77 4.46
C VAL A 11 14.28 5.61 5.08
N ALA A 12 14.22 6.94 4.96
CA ALA A 12 15.22 7.84 5.50
C ALA A 12 15.32 7.76 7.03
N VAL A 13 14.18 7.64 7.73
CA VAL A 13 14.13 7.55 9.19
C VAL A 13 14.47 6.14 9.69
N LEU A 14 13.86 5.10 9.11
CA LEU A 14 13.95 3.74 9.64
C LEU A 14 15.19 2.98 9.15
N ARG A 15 15.61 3.22 7.91
CA ARG A 15 16.79 2.59 7.28
C ARG A 15 16.83 1.06 7.39
N THR A 16 15.67 0.41 7.44
CA THR A 16 15.55 -1.05 7.51
C THR A 16 15.23 -1.65 6.14
N ALA A 17 15.58 -2.93 5.94
CA ALA A 17 15.20 -3.68 4.74
C ALA A 17 13.68 -3.68 4.52
N TRP A 18 12.90 -3.81 5.61
CA TRP A 18 11.44 -3.76 5.55
C TRP A 18 10.90 -2.40 5.09
N ALA A 19 11.55 -1.29 5.46
CA ALA A 19 11.16 0.04 4.97
C ALA A 19 11.39 0.15 3.46
N VAL A 20 12.49 -0.41 2.94
CA VAL A 20 12.78 -0.48 1.50
C VAL A 20 11.76 -1.36 0.77
N VAL A 21 11.41 -2.53 1.32
CA VAL A 21 10.35 -3.39 0.77
C VAL A 21 9.02 -2.63 0.69
N GLY A 22 8.66 -1.93 1.76
CA GLY A 22 7.46 -1.12 1.81
C GLY A 22 7.47 0.00 0.75
N PHE A 23 8.59 0.70 0.61
CA PHE A 23 8.76 1.74 -0.39
C PHE A 23 8.74 1.21 -1.83
N ALA A 24 9.33 0.04 -2.08
CA ALA A 24 9.25 -0.63 -3.38
C ALA A 24 7.79 -0.92 -3.77
N GLY A 25 6.96 -1.39 -2.83
CA GLY A 25 5.51 -1.53 -3.06
C GLY A 25 4.83 -0.22 -3.45
N VAL A 26 5.19 0.90 -2.83
CA VAL A 26 4.66 2.24 -3.20
C VAL A 26 5.11 2.65 -4.61
N LEU A 27 6.36 2.41 -4.97
CA LEU A 27 6.87 2.73 -6.32
C LEU A 27 6.16 1.90 -7.39
N LEU A 28 6.00 0.60 -7.16
CA LEU A 28 5.29 -0.30 -8.08
C LEU A 28 3.83 0.13 -8.27
N GLN A 29 3.12 0.54 -7.21
CA GLN A 29 1.77 1.10 -7.37
C GLN A 29 1.74 2.34 -8.27
N ASN A 30 2.68 3.28 -8.10
CA ASN A 30 2.70 4.47 -8.97
C ASN A 30 2.92 4.08 -10.44
N LEU A 31 3.79 3.09 -10.68
CA LEU A 31 4.03 2.56 -12.03
C LEU A 31 2.75 1.91 -12.59
N THR A 32 2.06 1.10 -11.79
CA THR A 32 0.79 0.47 -12.19
C THR A 32 -0.29 1.50 -12.48
N PHE A 33 -0.48 2.53 -11.64
CA PHE A 33 -1.42 3.61 -11.93
C PHE A 33 -1.06 4.37 -13.21
N THR A 34 0.23 4.59 -13.47
CA THR A 34 0.68 5.19 -14.72
C THR A 34 0.26 4.32 -15.91
N ALA A 35 0.45 3.00 -15.83
CA ALA A 35 0.01 2.06 -16.87
C ALA A 35 -1.52 2.06 -17.04
N VAL A 36 -2.29 2.01 -15.96
CA VAL A 36 -3.77 2.07 -15.97
C VAL A 36 -4.26 3.36 -16.65
N MET A 37 -3.63 4.50 -16.37
CA MET A 37 -3.98 5.76 -17.04
C MET A 37 -3.58 5.78 -18.51
N ALA A 38 -2.42 5.22 -18.85
CA ALA A 38 -1.98 5.11 -20.24
C ALA A 38 -2.91 4.22 -21.08
N THR A 39 -3.30 3.05 -20.55
CA THR A 39 -4.26 2.16 -21.23
C THR A 39 -5.62 2.83 -21.35
N ARG A 40 -6.07 3.54 -20.30
CA ARG A 40 -7.33 4.30 -20.35
C ARG A 40 -7.33 5.36 -21.44
N LEU A 41 -6.24 6.12 -21.55
CA LEU A 41 -6.09 7.13 -22.59
C LEU A 41 -6.12 6.50 -23.99
N ALA A 42 -5.40 5.40 -24.21
CA ALA A 42 -5.42 4.67 -25.48
C ALA A 42 -6.82 4.15 -25.85
N LEU A 43 -7.61 3.70 -24.87
CA LEU A 43 -9.00 3.28 -25.08
C LEU A 43 -9.93 4.43 -25.51
N THR A 44 -9.61 5.69 -25.20
CA THR A 44 -10.39 6.84 -25.69
C THR A 44 -10.19 7.12 -27.17
N THR A 45 -9.04 6.70 -27.73
CA THR A 45 -8.73 6.83 -29.15
C THR A 45 -9.27 5.64 -29.95
N THR A 46 -9.09 4.42 -29.46
CA THR A 46 -9.51 3.19 -30.14
C THR A 46 -10.08 2.21 -29.12
N PRO A 47 -11.39 1.90 -29.16
CA PRO A 47 -11.98 0.87 -28.31
C PRO A 47 -11.37 -0.50 -28.64
N ASP A 48 -10.82 -1.17 -27.63
CA ASP A 48 -10.23 -2.50 -27.73
C ASP A 48 -10.58 -3.32 -26.48
N PRO A 49 -11.36 -4.42 -26.61
CA PRO A 49 -11.75 -5.25 -25.46
C PRO A 49 -10.59 -5.89 -24.71
N GLY A 50 -9.50 -6.26 -25.41
CA GLY A 50 -8.32 -6.86 -24.78
C GLY A 50 -7.55 -5.84 -23.94
N LEU A 51 -7.42 -4.61 -24.44
CA LEU A 51 -6.81 -3.50 -23.72
C LEU A 51 -7.66 -3.07 -22.52
N TRP A 52 -8.99 -3.15 -22.65
CA TRP A 52 -9.90 -2.94 -21.53
C TRP A 52 -9.72 -4.01 -20.44
N ALA A 53 -9.66 -5.29 -20.80
CA ALA A 53 -9.40 -6.37 -19.85
C ALA A 53 -8.02 -6.22 -19.16
N LEU A 54 -6.99 -5.79 -19.90
CA LEU A 54 -5.67 -5.48 -19.33
C LEU A 54 -5.75 -4.30 -18.34
N HIS A 55 -6.50 -3.25 -18.66
CA HIS A 55 -6.73 -2.12 -17.75
C HIS A 55 -7.34 -2.58 -16.43
N ASP A 56 -8.41 -3.38 -16.48
CA ASP A 56 -9.09 -3.90 -15.29
C ASP A 56 -8.16 -4.82 -14.48
N ALA A 57 -7.42 -5.71 -15.15
CA ALA A 57 -6.47 -6.60 -14.49
C ALA A 57 -5.34 -5.82 -13.79
N LEU A 58 -4.77 -4.80 -14.43
CA LEU A 58 -3.75 -3.94 -13.82
C LEU A 58 -4.31 -3.22 -12.57
N PHE A 59 -5.54 -2.76 -12.64
CA PHE A 59 -6.19 -2.08 -11.52
C PHE A 59 -6.40 -3.04 -10.33
N VAL A 60 -6.89 -4.26 -10.57
CA VAL A 60 -7.09 -5.28 -9.52
C VAL A 60 -5.76 -5.73 -8.93
N PHE A 61 -4.77 -6.05 -9.76
CA PHE A 61 -3.47 -6.53 -9.29
C PHE A 61 -2.62 -5.47 -8.60
N ASN A 62 -2.96 -4.18 -8.72
CA ASN A 62 -2.39 -3.12 -7.90
C ASN A 62 -2.50 -3.42 -6.38
N GLY A 63 -3.53 -4.17 -5.97
CA GLY A 63 -3.67 -4.65 -4.59
C GLY A 63 -2.46 -5.42 -4.06
N THR A 64 -1.73 -6.15 -4.92
CA THR A 64 -0.50 -6.87 -4.52
C THR A 64 0.61 -5.93 -4.07
N PHE A 65 0.81 -4.82 -4.80
CA PHE A 65 1.84 -3.83 -4.48
C PHE A 65 1.46 -3.00 -3.26
N LEU A 66 0.16 -2.74 -3.08
CA LEU A 66 -0.34 -2.13 -1.85
C LEU A 66 -0.15 -3.04 -0.64
N ALA A 67 -0.43 -4.34 -0.76
CA ALA A 67 -0.15 -5.32 0.29
C ALA A 67 1.34 -5.38 0.65
N LEU A 68 2.23 -5.34 -0.35
CA LEU A 68 3.67 -5.26 -0.15
C LEU A 68 4.08 -4.00 0.62
N ALA A 69 3.52 -2.84 0.21
CA ALA A 69 3.77 -1.56 0.86
C ALA A 69 3.37 -1.60 2.35
N MET A 70 2.16 -2.07 2.63
CA MET A 70 1.62 -2.17 3.98
C MET A 70 2.40 -3.15 4.85
N THR A 71 2.77 -4.31 4.31
CA THR A 71 3.57 -5.31 5.03
C THR A 71 4.92 -4.73 5.42
N GLY A 72 5.67 -4.19 4.46
CA GLY A 72 7.00 -3.65 4.71
C GLY A 72 6.99 -2.50 5.71
N LEU A 73 6.10 -1.52 5.55
CA LEU A 73 6.04 -0.36 6.43
C LEU A 73 5.53 -0.71 7.84
N SER A 74 4.60 -1.67 7.97
CA SER A 74 4.10 -2.14 9.26
C SER A 74 5.17 -2.88 10.06
N LEU A 75 5.95 -3.73 9.40
CA LEU A 75 7.06 -4.46 10.03
C LEU A 75 8.22 -3.53 10.37
N ALA A 76 8.57 -2.61 9.46
CA ALA A 76 9.61 -1.61 9.71
C ALA A 76 9.26 -0.70 10.89
N GLY A 77 8.03 -0.17 10.91
CA GLY A 77 7.59 0.73 11.97
C GLY A 77 7.48 0.05 13.33
N ALA A 78 7.01 -1.20 13.37
CA ALA A 78 6.95 -1.98 14.61
C ALA A 78 8.36 -2.34 15.12
N GLY A 79 9.24 -2.83 14.24
CA GLY A 79 10.60 -3.22 14.60
C GLY A 79 11.45 -2.06 15.11
N ALA A 80 11.19 -0.84 14.64
CA ALA A 80 11.86 0.37 15.09
C ALA A 80 11.16 1.08 16.27
N GLY A 81 10.04 0.53 16.78
CA GLY A 81 9.26 1.17 17.84
C GLY A 81 8.57 2.48 17.46
N LEU A 82 8.53 2.83 16.16
CA LEU A 82 7.90 4.04 15.64
C LEU A 82 6.38 4.01 15.81
N ILE A 83 5.77 2.83 15.61
CA ILE A 83 4.33 2.63 15.74
C ILE A 83 4.03 1.57 16.79
N ARG A 84 2.85 1.69 17.43
CA ARG A 84 2.38 0.71 18.41
C ARG A 84 2.04 -0.64 17.74
N PRO A 85 2.10 -1.77 18.47
CA PRO A 85 1.80 -3.09 17.90
C PRO A 85 0.41 -3.21 17.26
N TRP A 86 -0.61 -2.56 17.85
CA TRP A 86 -1.97 -2.57 17.28
C TRP A 86 -2.02 -1.86 15.92
N HIS A 87 -1.26 -0.77 15.75
CA HIS A 87 -1.19 -0.02 14.50
C HIS A 87 -0.56 -0.88 13.41
N SER A 88 0.52 -1.59 13.75
CA SER A 88 1.16 -2.55 12.83
C SER A 88 0.19 -3.66 12.42
N ARG A 89 -0.56 -4.24 13.37
CA ARG A 89 -1.58 -5.27 13.08
C ARG A 89 -2.67 -4.79 12.13
N ILE A 90 -3.20 -3.57 12.31
CA ILE A 90 -4.18 -2.98 11.37
C ILE A 90 -3.58 -2.90 9.96
N GLY A 91 -2.31 -2.51 9.87
CA GLY A 91 -1.62 -2.44 8.58
C GLY A 91 -1.49 -3.80 7.91
N LEU A 92 -1.16 -4.84 8.68
CA LEU A 92 -1.08 -6.22 8.19
C LEU A 92 -2.46 -6.79 7.81
N VAL A 93 -3.53 -6.43 8.52
CA VAL A 93 -4.90 -6.81 8.16
C VAL A 93 -5.29 -6.21 6.82
N ALA A 94 -5.02 -4.92 6.61
CA ALA A 94 -5.27 -4.27 5.33
C ALA A 94 -4.40 -4.86 4.21
N ALA A 95 -3.14 -5.21 4.50
CA ALA A 95 -2.28 -5.93 3.57
C ALA A 95 -2.89 -7.28 3.15
N ALA A 96 -3.38 -8.06 4.12
CA ALA A 96 -4.03 -9.34 3.88
C ALA A 96 -5.30 -9.20 3.04
N LEU A 97 -6.14 -8.20 3.33
CA LEU A 97 -7.33 -7.90 2.54
C LEU A 97 -6.98 -7.55 1.08
N GLN A 98 -5.94 -6.74 0.86
CA GLN A 98 -5.53 -6.38 -0.49
C GLN A 98 -4.91 -7.54 -1.26
N PHE A 99 -4.09 -8.34 -0.58
CA PHE A 99 -3.53 -9.54 -1.18
C PHE A 99 -4.64 -10.55 -1.53
N ALA A 100 -5.58 -10.79 -0.63
CA ALA A 100 -6.73 -11.65 -0.88
C ALA A 100 -7.57 -11.14 -2.06
N SER A 101 -7.85 -9.83 -2.11
CA SER A 101 -8.57 -9.22 -3.24
C SER A 101 -7.84 -9.42 -4.57
N ALA A 102 -6.51 -9.35 -4.58
CA ALA A 102 -5.73 -9.55 -5.81
C ALA A 102 -5.68 -11.02 -6.23
N VAL A 103 -5.50 -11.95 -5.28
CA VAL A 103 -5.51 -13.41 -5.54
C VAL A 103 -6.87 -13.86 -6.05
N LEU A 104 -7.95 -13.32 -5.47
CA LEU A 104 -9.32 -13.60 -5.88
C LEU A 104 -9.77 -12.74 -7.07
N GLY A 105 -8.87 -11.94 -7.65
CA GLY A 105 -9.14 -11.02 -8.76
C GLY A 105 -9.90 -11.65 -9.93
N PRO A 106 -9.53 -12.85 -10.42
CA PRO A 106 -10.27 -13.52 -11.50
C PRO A 106 -11.76 -13.73 -11.16
N LEU A 107 -12.05 -14.17 -9.93
CA LEU A 107 -13.43 -14.39 -9.47
C LEU A 107 -14.22 -13.07 -9.39
N VAL A 108 -13.57 -11.98 -8.99
CA VAL A 108 -14.19 -10.65 -8.90
C VAL A 108 -14.48 -10.06 -10.28
N ILE A 109 -13.63 -10.34 -11.27
CA ILE A 109 -13.81 -9.89 -12.65
C ILE A 109 -14.97 -10.63 -13.33
N GLU A 110 -15.12 -11.92 -13.04
CA GLU A 110 -16.19 -12.77 -13.61
C GLU A 110 -17.56 -12.53 -12.96
N ASP A 111 -17.62 -12.41 -11.63
CA ASP A 111 -18.85 -12.15 -10.87
C ASP A 111 -18.60 -11.12 -9.74
N PRO A 112 -19.01 -9.85 -9.93
CA PRO A 112 -18.84 -8.79 -8.94
C PRO A 112 -19.76 -8.96 -7.72
N GLY A 113 -19.55 -10.03 -6.94
CA GLY A 113 -20.21 -10.27 -5.67
C GLY A 113 -19.56 -9.52 -4.49
N PRO A 114 -20.00 -9.78 -3.25
CA PRO A 114 -19.46 -9.15 -2.03
C PRO A 114 -17.93 -9.28 -1.86
N ILE A 115 -17.31 -10.28 -2.49
CA ILE A 115 -15.86 -10.51 -2.50
C ILE A 115 -15.11 -9.32 -3.14
N GLY A 116 -15.72 -8.63 -4.10
CA GLY A 116 -15.15 -7.41 -4.70
C GLY A 116 -14.95 -6.26 -3.71
N LEU A 117 -15.62 -6.28 -2.55
CA LEU A 117 -15.49 -5.25 -1.51
C LEU A 117 -14.22 -5.42 -0.66
N LEU A 118 -13.54 -6.57 -0.73
CA LEU A 118 -12.34 -6.82 0.06
C LEU A 118 -11.23 -5.81 -0.24
N GLY A 119 -10.99 -5.54 -1.53
CA GLY A 119 -9.99 -4.56 -1.95
C GLY A 119 -10.34 -3.14 -1.51
N LEU A 120 -11.61 -2.76 -1.59
CA LEU A 120 -12.10 -1.46 -1.12
C LEU A 120 -11.94 -1.32 0.41
N ALA A 121 -12.32 -2.35 1.17
CA ALA A 121 -12.18 -2.36 2.62
C ALA A 121 -10.71 -2.24 3.03
N GLY A 122 -9.82 -3.04 2.43
CA GLY A 122 -8.39 -2.96 2.65
C GLY A 122 -7.82 -1.58 2.30
N TRP A 123 -8.31 -0.97 1.22
CA TRP A 123 -7.89 0.38 0.81
C TRP A 123 -8.31 1.46 1.80
N LEU A 124 -9.55 1.42 2.29
CA LEU A 124 -10.03 2.38 3.29
C LEU A 124 -9.25 2.30 4.60
N ILE A 125 -8.98 1.07 5.06
CA ILE A 125 -8.15 0.84 6.24
C ILE A 125 -6.74 1.39 6.00
N TRP A 126 -6.16 1.15 4.82
CA TRP A 126 -4.86 1.70 4.45
C TRP A 126 -4.81 3.23 4.52
N VAL A 127 -5.82 3.94 4.00
CA VAL A 127 -5.85 5.41 4.04
C VAL A 127 -5.78 5.92 5.48
N VAL A 128 -6.64 5.38 6.36
CA VAL A 128 -6.66 5.77 7.79
C VAL A 128 -5.33 5.42 8.46
N TRP A 129 -4.80 4.24 8.18
CA TRP A 129 -3.53 3.75 8.70
C TRP A 129 -2.35 4.65 8.29
N LEU A 130 -2.33 5.11 7.03
CA LEU A 130 -1.27 5.96 6.48
C LEU A 130 -1.24 7.32 7.17
N VAL A 131 -2.41 7.94 7.41
CA VAL A 131 -2.51 9.22 8.11
C VAL A 131 -1.95 9.09 9.52
N ALA A 132 -2.37 8.06 10.26
CA ALA A 132 -1.90 7.83 11.62
C ALA A 132 -0.38 7.54 11.67
N TYR A 133 0.15 6.80 10.69
CA TYR A 133 1.60 6.56 10.59
C TYR A 133 2.37 7.86 10.30
N GLY A 134 1.85 8.69 9.40
CA GLY A 134 2.42 9.99 9.08
C GLY A 134 2.47 10.95 10.28
N VAL A 135 1.53 10.83 11.22
CA VAL A 135 1.59 11.55 12.51
C VAL A 135 2.73 11.03 13.38
N ALA A 136 2.91 9.70 13.46
CA ALA A 136 4.01 9.09 14.22
C ALA A 136 5.39 9.53 13.69
N LEU A 137 5.57 9.58 12.36
CA LEU A 137 6.83 10.04 11.73
C LEU A 137 7.20 11.49 12.06
N ARG A 138 6.22 12.34 12.37
CA ARG A 138 6.45 13.75 12.72
C ARG A 138 6.65 13.98 14.20
N SER A 139 6.37 12.99 15.04
CA SER A 139 6.51 13.12 16.48
C SER A 139 8.01 13.07 16.81
N PRO A 140 8.56 14.04 17.57
CA PRO A 140 9.94 13.95 18.03
C PRO A 140 10.10 12.61 18.77
N VAL A 141 11.10 11.82 18.39
CA VAL A 141 11.55 10.73 19.25
C VAL A 141 11.95 11.40 20.56
N SER A 142 11.20 11.16 21.62
CA SER A 142 11.55 11.64 22.95
C SER A 142 12.96 11.17 23.24
N ALA A 143 13.92 12.09 23.22
CA ALA A 143 15.28 11.85 23.69
C ALA A 143 15.21 11.70 25.21
N THR A 144 14.74 10.55 25.66
CA THR A 144 14.62 10.22 27.08
C THR A 144 15.48 8.99 27.36
N SER A 145 16.49 9.24 28.21
CA SER A 145 17.36 8.33 28.96
C SER A 145 18.64 7.78 28.30
N HIS A 146 19.61 8.66 28.04
CA HIS A 146 21.04 8.33 28.16
C HIS A 146 21.81 9.41 28.94
N ARG A 147 21.21 9.89 30.03
CA ARG A 147 21.89 10.64 31.09
C ARG A 147 21.28 10.26 32.43
N ALA A 148 21.71 9.12 32.99
CA ALA A 148 21.65 8.85 34.42
C ALA A 148 22.58 7.67 34.72
N GLY A 149 23.58 7.91 35.57
CA GLY A 149 24.41 6.87 36.22
C GLY A 149 25.71 6.56 35.52
#